data_AF-A0A7J7WGV4-F1
#
_entry.id   AF-A0A7J7WGV4-F1
#
_cell.length_a   1.000
_cell.length_b   1.000
_cell.length_c   1.000
_cell.angle_alpha   90.00
_cell.angle_beta   90.00
_cell.angle_gamma   90.00
#
_symmetry.space_group_name_H-M   'P 1'
#
loop_
_entity.id
_entity.type
_entity.pdbx_description
1 polymer ?
#
loop_
_entity_poly.entity_id
_entity_poly.type
_entity_poly.pdbx_seq_one_letter_code
_entity_poly.pdbx_strand_id
1 'polypeptide(L)'
;MAEDTINAAIKAHNLKAGPSRTVGLFLQGGKDWSPTLYIRLVQDYGLESEVAQHLASTYGDKAFEVAKMASVTGKRWPIVGVRLVSEFPYIEAEVKYGIKEYACTAVDMISRRTRLAFLNVQAAEEALPRIVELMGRELNWNDAKKQEELETAKKFLYFEMGYKSRSEQLTHHSEITLLPSDVDRYKKRFHKFDTDQKGFITTVDVQRVLESINIQMDENTLHEILNEVDLNKNGQVELDEFLQLMSAIQKGRVSGSRLAILLKTAEENLEGRVPIPVDRSCGGL
;
A
#
# COMPACT_ATOMS: atom_id res chain seq x y z
N MET A 1 -5.15 -35.39 20.84
CA MET A 1 -6.31 -34.82 20.13
C MET A 1 -6.74 -35.68 18.95
N ALA A 2 -6.06 -35.67 17.80
CA ALA A 2 -6.51 -36.42 16.62
C ALA A 2 -6.62 -37.94 16.88
N GLU A 3 -5.64 -38.53 17.58
CA GLU A 3 -5.68 -39.93 17.99
C GLU A 3 -6.88 -40.22 18.91
N ASP A 4 -7.12 -39.39 19.92
CA ASP A 4 -8.24 -39.54 20.85
C ASP A 4 -9.59 -39.48 20.11
N THR A 5 -9.72 -38.58 19.14
CA THR A 5 -10.91 -38.44 18.30
C THR A 5 -11.16 -39.71 17.47
N ILE A 6 -10.12 -40.27 16.84
CA ILE A 6 -10.22 -41.51 16.07
C ILE A 6 -10.56 -42.70 16.98
N ASN A 7 -9.93 -42.79 18.16
CA ASN A 7 -10.24 -43.82 19.15
C ASN A 7 -11.70 -43.76 19.62
N ALA A 8 -12.22 -42.55 19.85
CA ALA A 8 -13.62 -42.35 20.20
C ALA A 8 -14.57 -42.77 19.06
N ALA A 9 -14.25 -42.43 17.80
CA ALA A 9 -15.04 -42.82 16.64
C ALA A 9 -15.04 -44.34 16.40
N ILE A 10 -13.89 -45.00 16.57
CA ILE A 10 -13.77 -46.47 16.49
C ILE A 10 -14.70 -47.13 17.51
N LYS A 11 -14.68 -46.63 18.75
CA LYS A 11 -15.53 -47.14 19.83
C LYS A 11 -17.02 -46.90 19.55
N ALA A 12 -17.39 -45.72 19.07
CA ALA A 12 -18.80 -45.36 18.82
C ALA A 12 -19.43 -46.18 17.68
N HIS A 13 -18.65 -46.53 16.65
CA HIS A 13 -19.14 -47.22 15.46
C HIS A 13 -18.68 -48.69 15.35
N ASN A 14 -18.10 -49.26 16.41
CA ASN A 14 -17.57 -50.63 16.44
C ASN A 14 -16.66 -50.95 15.24
N LEU A 15 -15.81 -50.00 14.85
CA LEU A 15 -14.88 -50.16 13.74
C LEU A 15 -13.70 -51.06 14.15
N LYS A 16 -13.10 -51.75 13.19
CA LYS A 16 -11.87 -52.53 13.42
C LYS A 16 -10.67 -51.75 12.91
N ALA A 17 -9.78 -51.33 13.81
CA ALA A 17 -8.54 -50.64 13.48
C ALA A 17 -7.40 -51.09 14.41
N GLY A 18 -6.16 -50.97 13.94
CA GLY A 18 -4.95 -51.20 14.73
C GLY A 18 -4.55 -49.98 15.58
N PRO A 19 -3.45 -50.05 16.34
CA PRO A 19 -2.96 -48.92 17.12
C PRO A 19 -2.53 -47.74 16.23
N SER A 20 -2.58 -46.54 16.77
CA SER A 20 -2.09 -45.33 16.10
C SER A 20 -0.63 -45.49 15.69
N ARG A 21 -0.33 -45.11 14.44
CA ARG A 21 1.04 -45.13 13.88
C ARG A 21 1.52 -43.73 13.53
N THR A 22 0.85 -42.69 14.00
CA THR A 22 1.14 -41.30 13.62
C THR A 22 2.42 -40.77 14.27
N VAL A 23 2.75 -41.26 15.48
CA VAL A 23 3.99 -40.90 16.18
C VAL A 23 5.20 -41.42 15.38
N GLY A 24 6.09 -40.50 15.01
CA GLY A 24 7.28 -40.79 14.21
C GLY A 24 7.06 -40.75 12.70
N LEU A 25 5.84 -40.48 12.22
CA LEU A 25 5.62 -40.15 10.81
C LEU A 25 6.02 -38.70 10.56
N PHE A 26 6.87 -38.49 9.56
CA PHE A 26 7.18 -37.16 9.07
C PHE A 26 5.98 -36.59 8.31
N LEU A 27 5.67 -35.33 8.59
CA LEU A 27 4.77 -34.56 7.74
C LEU A 27 5.44 -34.33 6.38
N GLN A 28 4.62 -34.06 5.36
CA GLN A 28 5.11 -33.68 4.04
C GLN A 28 6.05 -32.48 4.14
N GLY A 29 7.19 -32.52 3.45
CA GLY A 29 8.24 -31.51 3.60
C GLY A 29 9.37 -31.91 4.55
N GLY A 30 9.13 -32.86 5.47
CA GLY A 30 10.03 -33.09 6.60
C GLY A 30 11.05 -34.22 6.46
N LYS A 31 10.96 -35.08 5.45
CA LYS A 31 11.72 -36.36 5.44
C LYS A 31 13.20 -36.17 5.14
N ASP A 32 13.51 -35.39 4.11
CA ASP A 32 14.88 -35.15 3.63
C ASP A 32 15.36 -33.71 3.92
N TRP A 33 14.78 -33.07 4.93
CA TRP A 33 15.13 -31.70 5.30
C TRP A 33 16.47 -31.62 6.03
N SER A 34 17.25 -30.59 5.72
CA SER A 34 18.43 -30.20 6.49
C SER A 34 18.66 -28.69 6.44
N PRO A 35 19.33 -28.09 7.44
CA PRO A 35 19.63 -26.66 7.44
C PRO A 35 20.47 -26.17 6.24
N THR A 36 21.19 -27.09 5.59
CA THR A 36 22.05 -26.81 4.44
C THR A 36 21.40 -27.16 3.09
N LEU A 37 20.14 -27.59 3.09
CA LEU A 37 19.39 -27.96 1.88
C LEU A 37 19.36 -26.83 0.84
N TYR A 38 19.28 -25.58 1.29
CA TYR A 38 19.29 -24.42 0.39
C TYR A 38 20.55 -24.32 -0.48
N ILE A 39 21.69 -24.84 -0.02
CA ILE A 39 22.95 -24.82 -0.79
C ILE A 39 22.78 -25.63 -2.08
N ARG A 40 22.08 -26.78 -2.01
CA ARG A 40 21.77 -27.59 -3.19
C ARG A 40 20.80 -26.87 -4.13
N LEU A 41 19.78 -26.19 -3.59
CA LEU A 41 18.87 -25.39 -4.41
C LEU A 41 19.61 -24.28 -5.18
N VAL A 42 20.59 -23.63 -4.56
CA VAL A 42 21.43 -22.63 -5.22
C VAL A 42 22.31 -23.26 -6.29
N GLN A 43 22.99 -24.37 -5.97
CA GLN A 43 23.94 -25.03 -6.88
C GLN A 43 23.27 -25.72 -8.08
N ASP A 44 22.19 -26.45 -7.85
CA ASP A 44 21.56 -27.31 -8.85
C ASP A 44 20.62 -26.51 -9.77
N TYR A 45 19.96 -25.48 -9.24
CA TYR A 45 18.95 -24.71 -9.98
C TYR A 45 19.39 -23.26 -10.30
N GLY A 46 20.41 -22.73 -9.61
CA GLY A 46 20.82 -21.33 -9.78
C GLY A 46 19.83 -20.34 -9.17
N LEU A 47 19.18 -20.72 -8.07
CA LEU A 47 18.33 -19.84 -7.27
C LEU A 47 19.16 -18.84 -6.48
N GLU A 48 18.59 -17.67 -6.20
CA GLU A 48 19.19 -16.71 -5.29
C GLU A 48 19.21 -17.27 -3.85
N SER A 49 20.27 -16.97 -3.08
CA SER A 49 20.47 -17.55 -1.75
C SER A 49 19.29 -17.30 -0.80
N GLU A 50 18.74 -16.08 -0.80
CA GLU A 50 17.61 -15.71 0.06
C GLU A 50 16.34 -16.52 -0.29
N VAL A 51 16.02 -16.62 -1.59
CA VAL A 51 14.91 -17.42 -2.10
C VAL A 51 15.10 -18.90 -1.77
N ALA A 52 16.30 -19.44 -1.97
CA ALA A 52 16.61 -20.83 -1.66
C ALA A 52 16.45 -21.15 -0.16
N GLN A 53 16.89 -20.24 0.72
CA GLN A 53 16.70 -20.37 2.16
C GLN A 53 15.22 -20.35 2.55
N HIS A 54 14.45 -19.41 1.99
CA HIS A 54 13.00 -19.34 2.18
C HIS A 54 12.32 -20.64 1.76
N LEU A 55 12.58 -21.12 0.54
CA LEU A 55 11.96 -22.35 0.04
C LEU A 55 12.33 -23.57 0.89
N ALA A 56 13.60 -23.70 1.28
CA ALA A 56 14.05 -24.79 2.15
C ALA A 56 13.40 -24.72 3.55
N SER A 57 13.12 -23.52 4.07
CA SER A 57 12.46 -23.35 5.37
C SER A 57 10.95 -23.61 5.33
N THR A 58 10.29 -23.23 4.22
CA THR A 58 8.84 -23.30 4.07
C THR A 58 8.37 -24.67 3.56
N TYR A 59 9.02 -25.18 2.51
CA TYR A 59 8.61 -26.41 1.81
C TYR A 59 9.46 -27.62 2.16
N GLY A 60 10.59 -27.42 2.84
CA GLY A 60 11.50 -28.48 3.22
C GLY A 60 12.00 -29.30 2.02
N ASP A 61 11.82 -30.62 2.07
CA ASP A 61 12.19 -31.52 0.96
C ASP A 61 11.41 -31.22 -0.35
N LYS A 62 10.22 -30.62 -0.26
CA LYS A 62 9.41 -30.22 -1.42
C LYS A 62 9.93 -28.98 -2.12
N ALA A 63 10.90 -28.27 -1.55
CA ALA A 63 11.51 -27.10 -2.19
C ALA A 63 12.10 -27.42 -3.57
N PHE A 64 12.61 -28.65 -3.78
CA PHE A 64 13.10 -29.10 -5.08
C PHE A 64 11.99 -29.20 -6.14
N GLU A 65 10.78 -29.59 -5.75
CA GLU A 65 9.63 -29.62 -6.66
C GLU A 65 9.21 -28.21 -7.06
N VAL A 66 9.23 -27.26 -6.12
CA VAL A 66 8.99 -25.84 -6.39
C VAL A 66 10.05 -25.27 -7.33
N ALA A 67 11.33 -25.51 -7.05
CA ALA A 67 12.45 -25.06 -7.88
C ALA A 67 12.38 -25.60 -9.31
N LYS A 68 11.96 -26.86 -9.48
CA LYS A 68 11.77 -27.48 -10.81
C LYS A 68 10.68 -26.80 -11.64
N MET A 69 9.67 -26.21 -11.01
CA MET A 69 8.60 -25.48 -11.69
C MET A 69 8.93 -24.01 -11.94
N ALA A 70 10.06 -23.52 -11.42
CA ALA A 70 10.44 -22.14 -11.55
C ALA A 70 10.85 -21.80 -12.99
N SER A 71 10.31 -20.69 -13.48
CA SER A 71 10.69 -20.14 -14.78
C SER A 71 12.11 -19.55 -14.72
N VAL A 72 12.81 -19.60 -15.85
CA VAL A 72 14.07 -18.88 -16.04
C VAL A 72 13.85 -17.37 -16.00
N THR A 73 14.77 -16.63 -15.40
CA THR A 73 14.64 -15.17 -15.22
C THR A 73 15.14 -14.37 -16.41
N GLY A 74 15.95 -14.98 -17.29
CA GLY A 74 16.68 -14.29 -18.37
C GLY A 74 17.89 -13.47 -17.90
N LYS A 75 18.21 -13.48 -16.60
CA LYS A 75 19.40 -12.83 -16.03
C LYS A 75 20.59 -13.80 -15.99
N ARG A 76 21.80 -13.26 -15.88
CA ARG A 76 23.00 -14.08 -15.59
C ARG A 76 22.90 -14.77 -14.22
N TRP A 77 22.33 -14.05 -13.25
CA TRP A 77 22.06 -14.53 -11.91
C TRP A 77 20.90 -13.71 -11.31
N PRO A 78 19.99 -14.30 -10.53
CA PRO A 78 19.74 -15.75 -10.43
C PRO A 78 19.24 -16.32 -11.76
N ILE A 79 19.50 -17.60 -12.04
CA ILE A 79 19.15 -18.26 -13.33
C ILE A 79 17.65 -18.54 -13.40
N VAL A 80 17.09 -19.03 -12.29
CA VAL A 80 15.66 -19.36 -12.15
C VAL A 80 15.06 -18.66 -10.93
N GLY A 81 13.73 -18.61 -10.88
CA GLY A 81 13.01 -18.04 -9.73
C GLY A 81 12.69 -16.58 -9.94
N VAL A 82 11.75 -16.30 -10.85
CA VAL A 82 11.16 -14.96 -10.99
C VAL A 82 10.40 -14.62 -9.71
N ARG A 83 10.85 -13.57 -9.00
CA ARG A 83 10.19 -13.07 -7.79
C ARG A 83 8.84 -12.43 -8.14
N LEU A 84 7.86 -12.59 -7.25
CA LEU A 84 6.56 -11.91 -7.34
C LEU A 84 6.69 -10.41 -7.03
N VAL A 85 7.54 -10.08 -6.05
CA VAL A 85 7.88 -8.71 -5.62
C VAL A 85 9.37 -8.68 -5.34
N SER A 86 10.07 -7.60 -5.66
CA SER A 86 11.53 -7.59 -5.65
C SER A 86 12.13 -7.74 -4.24
N GLU A 87 11.46 -7.22 -3.23
CA GLU A 87 11.89 -7.08 -1.84
C GLU A 87 11.70 -8.35 -1.01
N PHE A 88 10.92 -9.32 -1.50
CA PHE A 88 10.57 -10.52 -0.75
C PHE A 88 10.98 -11.80 -1.51
N PRO A 89 11.34 -12.88 -0.79
CA PRO A 89 11.85 -14.11 -1.39
C PRO A 89 10.76 -15.01 -1.99
N TYR A 90 9.61 -14.45 -2.36
CA TYR A 90 8.50 -15.19 -2.95
C TYR A 90 8.60 -15.23 -4.46
N ILE A 91 8.47 -16.42 -5.06
CA ILE A 91 8.59 -16.63 -6.51
C ILE A 91 7.28 -17.09 -7.16
N GLU A 92 7.14 -16.84 -8.45
CA GLU A 92 5.98 -17.26 -9.24
C GLU A 92 5.71 -18.78 -9.16
N ALA A 93 6.77 -19.58 -8.99
CA ALA A 93 6.67 -21.02 -8.85
C ALA A 93 5.88 -21.46 -7.61
N GLU A 94 5.92 -20.67 -6.53
CA GLU A 94 5.15 -20.95 -5.31
C GLU A 94 3.65 -20.79 -5.55
N VAL A 95 3.23 -19.93 -6.48
CA VAL A 95 1.82 -19.83 -6.90
C VAL A 95 1.37 -21.13 -7.55
N LYS A 96 2.15 -21.63 -8.50
CA LYS A 96 1.87 -22.91 -9.18
C LYS A 96 1.87 -24.08 -8.20
N TYR A 97 2.82 -24.10 -7.28
CA TYR A 97 2.86 -25.14 -6.24
C TYR A 97 1.69 -25.02 -5.27
N GLY A 98 1.31 -23.80 -4.85
CA GLY A 98 0.17 -23.56 -3.98
C GLY A 98 -1.15 -24.05 -4.59
N ILE A 99 -1.33 -23.93 -5.91
CA ILE A 99 -2.49 -24.47 -6.63
C ILE A 99 -2.52 -26.00 -6.54
N LYS A 100 -1.36 -26.67 -6.68
CA LYS A 100 -1.26 -28.13 -6.44
C LYS A 100 -1.61 -28.51 -5.00
N GLU A 101 -1.37 -27.61 -4.05
CA GLU A 101 -1.79 -27.73 -2.66
C GLU A 101 -3.21 -27.16 -2.40
N TYR A 102 -4.07 -27.12 -3.41
CA TYR A 102 -5.48 -26.72 -3.31
C TYR A 102 -5.69 -25.26 -2.88
N ALA A 103 -4.79 -24.35 -3.22
CA ALA A 103 -5.09 -22.92 -3.19
C ALA A 103 -6.08 -22.59 -4.32
N CYS A 104 -7.29 -22.20 -3.96
CA CYS A 104 -8.39 -21.97 -4.90
C CYS A 104 -8.70 -20.49 -5.12
N THR A 105 -8.21 -19.61 -4.25
CA THR A 105 -8.48 -18.16 -4.30
C THR A 105 -7.18 -17.36 -4.24
N ALA A 106 -7.21 -16.12 -4.75
CA ALA A 106 -6.04 -15.24 -4.63
C ALA A 106 -5.70 -14.95 -3.14
N VAL A 107 -6.72 -14.91 -2.29
CA VAL A 107 -6.57 -14.76 -0.84
C VAL A 107 -5.80 -15.93 -0.23
N ASP A 108 -6.06 -17.18 -0.63
CA ASP A 108 -5.28 -18.36 -0.17
C ASP A 108 -3.78 -18.17 -0.40
N MET A 109 -3.41 -17.64 -1.56
CA MET A 109 -2.01 -17.43 -1.94
C MET A 109 -1.33 -16.35 -1.10
N ILE A 110 -1.92 -15.15 -1.01
CA ILE A 110 -1.31 -14.01 -0.32
C ILE A 110 -1.34 -14.13 1.21
N SER A 111 -2.33 -14.84 1.77
CA SER A 111 -2.52 -14.93 3.23
C SER A 111 -1.93 -16.20 3.82
N ARG A 112 -2.14 -17.37 3.21
CA ARG A 112 -1.82 -18.67 3.82
C ARG A 112 -0.53 -19.27 3.28
N ARG A 113 -0.31 -19.21 1.96
CA ARG A 113 0.86 -19.82 1.30
C ARG A 113 2.11 -18.96 1.42
N THR A 114 2.03 -17.69 1.03
CA THR A 114 3.17 -16.75 1.13
C THR A 114 3.16 -15.96 2.43
N ARG A 115 1.97 -15.65 2.96
CA ARG A 115 1.75 -14.73 4.09
C ARG A 115 2.20 -13.28 3.82
N LEU A 116 2.42 -12.93 2.56
CA LEU A 116 2.85 -11.59 2.15
C LEU A 116 1.87 -10.51 2.62
N ALA A 117 0.57 -10.81 2.65
CA ALA A 117 -0.47 -9.90 3.14
C ALA A 117 -0.24 -9.45 4.59
N PHE A 118 0.33 -10.31 5.45
CA PHE A 118 0.61 -9.97 6.86
C PHE A 118 1.95 -9.24 7.03
N LEU A 119 2.92 -9.51 6.15
CA LEU A 119 4.24 -8.91 6.22
C LEU A 119 4.23 -7.48 5.66
N ASN A 120 3.64 -7.30 4.48
CA ASN A 120 3.55 -6.01 3.82
C ASN A 120 2.37 -5.98 2.85
N VAL A 121 1.36 -5.18 3.18
CA VAL A 121 0.13 -5.11 2.40
C VAL A 121 0.34 -4.44 1.02
N GLN A 122 1.26 -3.47 0.91
CA GLN A 122 1.56 -2.82 -0.36
C GLN A 122 2.25 -3.79 -1.32
N ALA A 123 3.24 -4.54 -0.82
CA ALA A 123 3.87 -5.60 -1.60
C ALA A 123 2.85 -6.69 -2.01
N ALA A 124 1.92 -7.05 -1.12
CA ALA A 124 0.84 -7.97 -1.45
C ALA A 124 -0.06 -7.42 -2.56
N GLU A 125 -0.41 -6.14 -2.51
CA GLU A 125 -1.21 -5.47 -3.54
C GLU A 125 -0.48 -5.40 -4.90
N GLU A 126 0.82 -5.15 -4.91
CA GLU A 126 1.66 -5.14 -6.11
C GLU A 126 1.74 -6.54 -6.75
N ALA A 127 1.89 -7.59 -5.95
CA ALA A 127 1.94 -8.97 -6.44
C ALA A 127 0.59 -9.50 -6.95
N LEU A 128 -0.54 -8.94 -6.50
CA LEU A 128 -1.87 -9.50 -6.74
C LEU A 128 -2.22 -9.70 -8.22
N PRO A 129 -2.05 -8.70 -9.11
CA PRO A 129 -2.34 -8.87 -10.54
C PRO A 129 -1.60 -10.06 -11.15
N ARG A 130 -0.32 -10.24 -10.77
CA ARG A 130 0.50 -11.33 -11.27
C ARG A 130 0.08 -12.68 -10.71
N ILE A 131 -0.26 -12.75 -9.42
CA ILE A 131 -0.78 -13.98 -8.80
C ILE A 131 -2.09 -14.41 -9.47
N VAL A 132 -3.03 -13.49 -9.65
CA VAL A 132 -4.34 -13.76 -10.29
C VAL A 132 -4.16 -14.20 -11.74
N GLU A 133 -3.22 -13.60 -12.47
CA GLU A 133 -2.89 -14.03 -13.83
C GLU A 133 -2.38 -15.47 -13.86
N LEU A 134 -1.43 -15.82 -12.99
CA LEU A 134 -0.88 -17.18 -12.90
C LEU A 134 -1.95 -18.19 -12.48
N MET A 135 -2.74 -17.88 -11.44
CA MET A 135 -3.85 -18.73 -10.99
C MET A 135 -4.89 -18.90 -12.09
N GLY A 136 -5.25 -17.82 -12.79
CA GLY A 136 -6.23 -17.88 -13.86
C GLY A 136 -5.79 -18.72 -15.05
N ARG A 137 -4.49 -18.77 -15.35
CA ARG A 137 -3.94 -19.66 -16.40
C ARG A 137 -4.00 -21.13 -15.97
N GLU A 138 -3.62 -21.45 -14.74
CA GLU A 138 -3.54 -22.83 -14.25
C GLU A 138 -4.93 -23.42 -13.89
N LEU A 139 -5.84 -22.59 -13.38
CA LEU A 139 -7.21 -22.97 -13.00
C LEU A 139 -8.26 -22.71 -14.09
N ASN A 140 -7.84 -22.25 -15.27
CA ASN A 140 -8.69 -21.92 -16.42
C ASN A 140 -9.80 -20.90 -16.10
N TRP A 141 -9.46 -19.81 -15.41
CA TRP A 141 -10.41 -18.74 -15.12
C TRP A 141 -10.64 -17.84 -16.35
N ASN A 142 -11.90 -17.45 -16.54
CA ASN A 142 -12.25 -16.38 -17.46
C ASN A 142 -11.87 -15.01 -16.88
N ASP A 143 -11.88 -13.97 -17.72
CA ASP A 143 -11.45 -12.63 -17.29
C ASP A 143 -12.39 -12.01 -16.25
N ALA A 144 -13.68 -12.36 -16.29
CA ALA A 144 -14.63 -11.97 -15.25
C ALA A 144 -14.25 -12.53 -13.87
N LYS A 145 -13.86 -13.81 -13.81
CA LYS A 145 -13.43 -14.47 -12.56
C LYS A 145 -12.10 -13.92 -12.07
N LYS A 146 -11.15 -13.63 -12.96
CA LYS A 146 -9.90 -12.96 -12.58
C LYS A 146 -10.17 -11.60 -11.93
N GLN A 147 -11.06 -10.80 -12.51
CA GLN A 147 -11.43 -9.50 -11.95
C GLN A 147 -12.15 -9.65 -10.60
N GLU A 148 -13.07 -10.61 -10.48
CA GLU A 148 -13.76 -10.92 -9.23
C GLU A 148 -12.77 -11.29 -8.11
N GLU A 149 -11.82 -12.19 -8.38
CA GLU A 149 -10.80 -12.61 -7.43
C GLU A 149 -9.87 -11.46 -7.04
N LEU A 150 -9.48 -10.62 -8.01
CA LEU A 150 -8.64 -9.45 -7.76
C LEU A 150 -9.34 -8.44 -6.83
N GLU A 151 -10.60 -8.10 -7.12
CA GLU A 151 -11.38 -7.18 -6.29
C GLU A 151 -11.66 -7.74 -4.90
N THR A 152 -11.93 -9.04 -4.80
CA THR A 152 -12.13 -9.73 -3.53
C THR A 152 -10.85 -9.68 -2.69
N ALA A 153 -9.71 -9.96 -3.29
CA ALA A 153 -8.42 -9.90 -2.59
C ALA A 153 -8.05 -8.48 -2.17
N LYS A 154 -8.31 -7.46 -3.01
CA LYS A 154 -8.12 -6.04 -2.64
C LYS A 154 -8.98 -5.64 -1.46
N LYS A 155 -10.25 -6.04 -1.44
CA LYS A 155 -11.14 -5.80 -0.28
C LYS A 155 -10.61 -6.46 0.99
N PHE A 156 -10.15 -7.70 0.90
CA PHE A 156 -9.51 -8.40 2.02
C PHE A 156 -8.29 -7.63 2.54
N LEU A 157 -7.38 -7.19 1.66
CA LEU A 157 -6.24 -6.36 2.06
C LEU A 157 -6.67 -5.04 2.71
N TYR A 158 -7.69 -4.39 2.14
CA TYR A 158 -8.23 -3.13 2.62
C TYR A 158 -8.81 -3.22 4.03
N PHE A 159 -9.76 -4.13 4.23
CA PHE A 159 -10.56 -4.21 5.46
C PHE A 159 -9.93 -5.08 6.55
N GLU A 160 -9.27 -6.18 6.20
CA GLU A 160 -8.83 -7.19 7.18
C GLU A 160 -7.34 -7.09 7.51
N MET A 161 -6.51 -6.61 6.59
CA MET A 161 -5.04 -6.63 6.73
C MET A 161 -4.43 -5.29 7.14
N GLY A 162 -5.26 -4.32 7.54
CA GLY A 162 -4.81 -3.04 8.08
C GLY A 162 -4.35 -2.02 7.03
N TYR A 163 -4.59 -2.27 5.74
CA TYR A 163 -4.33 -1.26 4.72
C TYR A 163 -5.20 -0.04 4.95
N LYS A 164 -6.49 -0.21 5.27
CA LYS A 164 -7.38 0.91 5.64
C LYS A 164 -6.78 1.77 6.74
N SER A 165 -6.29 1.18 7.83
CA SER A 165 -5.69 1.94 8.93
C SER A 165 -4.41 2.67 8.52
N ARG A 166 -3.60 2.08 7.61
CA ARG A 166 -2.36 2.70 7.14
C ARG A 166 -2.62 3.78 6.08
N SER A 167 -3.54 3.53 5.14
CA SER A 167 -4.00 4.51 4.17
C SER A 167 -4.71 5.65 4.87
N GLU A 168 -5.57 5.37 5.86
CA GLU A 168 -6.16 6.37 6.73
C GLU A 168 -5.13 7.04 7.62
N GLN A 169 -4.02 6.43 8.02
CA GLN A 169 -2.93 7.15 8.71
C GLN A 169 -2.10 8.03 7.76
N LEU A 170 -1.96 7.62 6.50
CA LEU A 170 -1.27 8.41 5.47
C LEU A 170 -2.15 9.59 5.01
N THR A 171 -3.46 9.39 4.83
CA THR A 171 -4.45 10.42 4.47
C THR A 171 -4.99 11.20 5.67
N HIS A 172 -5.07 10.60 6.87
CA HIS A 172 -5.15 11.29 8.17
C HIS A 172 -3.75 11.44 8.76
N HIS A 173 -2.89 12.21 8.11
CA HIS A 173 -1.91 12.96 8.88
C HIS A 173 -2.67 14.04 9.66
N SER A 174 -3.05 13.69 10.90
CA SER A 174 -3.82 14.45 11.88
C SER A 174 -5.34 14.35 11.75
N GLU A 175 -5.98 13.93 12.85
CA GLU A 175 -7.35 14.35 13.15
C GLU A 175 -7.41 15.87 12.98
N ILE A 176 -8.05 16.31 11.90
CA ILE A 176 -8.47 17.69 11.70
C ILE A 176 -9.55 17.95 12.75
N THR A 177 -9.13 18.18 14.00
CA THR A 177 -9.99 18.65 15.09
C THR A 177 -10.23 20.14 14.87
N LEU A 178 -10.94 20.48 13.80
CA LEU A 178 -11.37 21.83 13.51
C LEU A 178 -12.87 21.92 13.78
N LEU A 179 -13.32 23.04 14.35
CA LEU A 179 -14.76 23.27 14.43
C LEU A 179 -15.34 23.37 13.01
N PRO A 180 -16.61 22.96 12.78
CA PRO A 180 -17.24 23.07 11.47
C PRO A 180 -17.15 24.48 10.86
N SER A 181 -17.13 25.52 11.69
CA SER A 181 -16.92 26.92 11.28
C SER A 181 -15.50 27.22 10.78
N ASP A 182 -14.48 26.59 11.37
CA ASP A 182 -13.09 26.74 10.93
C ASP A 182 -12.85 26.01 9.61
N VAL A 183 -13.44 24.82 9.45
CA VAL A 183 -13.37 24.05 8.20
C VAL A 183 -13.97 24.85 7.04
N ASP A 184 -15.15 25.47 7.23
CA ASP A 184 -15.77 26.29 6.19
C ASP A 184 -14.92 27.53 5.84
N ARG A 185 -14.29 28.17 6.85
CA ARG A 185 -13.36 29.28 6.63
C ARG A 185 -12.15 28.86 5.79
N TYR A 186 -11.50 27.74 6.12
CA TYR A 186 -10.34 27.27 5.38
C TYR A 186 -10.70 26.73 3.99
N LYS A 187 -11.88 26.11 3.83
CA LYS A 187 -12.40 25.75 2.50
C LYS A 187 -12.58 26.98 1.64
N LYS A 188 -13.21 28.05 2.14
CA LYS A 188 -13.34 29.31 1.40
C LYS A 188 -11.99 29.87 0.99
N ARG A 189 -11.00 29.80 1.87
CA ARG A 189 -9.62 30.21 1.58
C ARG A 189 -9.00 29.38 0.47
N PHE A 190 -9.12 28.05 0.52
CA PHE A 190 -8.62 27.16 -0.53
C PHE A 190 -9.17 27.52 -1.91
N HIS A 191 -10.48 27.77 -2.01
CA HIS A 191 -11.14 28.14 -3.28
C HIS A 191 -10.75 29.54 -3.80
N LYS A 192 -10.19 30.43 -2.96
CA LYS A 192 -9.62 31.70 -3.45
C LYS A 192 -8.35 31.47 -4.28
N PHE A 193 -7.61 30.39 -4.01
CA PHE A 193 -6.39 30.04 -4.75
C PHE A 193 -6.70 29.08 -5.90
N ASP A 194 -7.60 28.12 -5.70
CA ASP A 194 -8.11 27.24 -6.76
C ASP A 194 -9.25 27.90 -7.57
N THR A 195 -8.89 28.92 -8.36
CA THR A 195 -9.85 29.68 -9.18
C THR A 195 -10.57 28.80 -10.22
N ASP A 196 -9.89 27.73 -10.67
CA ASP A 196 -10.37 26.81 -11.69
C ASP A 196 -11.24 25.66 -11.11
N GLN A 197 -11.42 25.60 -9.78
CA GLN A 197 -12.15 24.52 -9.07
C GLN A 197 -11.63 23.11 -9.40
N LYS A 198 -10.31 22.95 -9.52
CA LYS A 198 -9.65 21.68 -9.82
C LYS A 198 -9.67 20.71 -8.63
N GLY A 199 -9.82 21.23 -7.41
CA GLY A 199 -9.76 20.47 -6.16
C GLY A 199 -8.34 20.36 -5.59
N PHE A 200 -7.34 20.98 -6.23
CA PHE A 200 -5.94 20.99 -5.83
C PHE A 200 -5.28 22.32 -6.22
N ILE A 201 -4.27 22.75 -5.45
CA ILE A 201 -3.50 23.99 -5.69
C ILE A 201 -2.15 23.62 -6.30
N THR A 202 -1.82 24.24 -7.44
CA THR A 202 -0.51 24.08 -8.09
C THR A 202 0.41 25.30 -7.85
N THR A 203 1.70 25.17 -8.19
CA THR A 203 2.65 26.29 -8.20
C THR A 203 2.13 27.48 -9.00
N VAL A 204 1.55 27.19 -10.17
CA VAL A 204 1.01 28.21 -11.07
C VAL A 204 -0.16 28.96 -10.43
N ASP A 205 -1.01 28.27 -9.67
CA ASP A 205 -2.16 28.89 -9.01
C ASP A 205 -1.71 29.86 -7.91
N VAL A 206 -0.73 29.46 -7.10
CA VAL A 206 -0.17 30.36 -6.07
C VAL A 206 0.55 31.55 -6.69
N GLN A 207 1.31 31.33 -7.77
CA GLN A 207 2.01 32.40 -8.49
C GLN A 207 1.04 33.45 -9.04
N ARG A 208 -0.06 33.03 -9.69
CA ARG A 208 -1.10 33.95 -10.20
C ARG A 208 -1.68 34.82 -9.09
N VAL A 209 -1.95 34.25 -7.91
CA VAL A 209 -2.49 35.03 -6.79
C VAL A 209 -1.46 36.02 -6.26
N LEU A 210 -0.18 35.63 -6.12
CA LEU A 210 0.89 36.52 -5.68
C LEU A 210 1.13 37.67 -6.67
N GLU A 211 1.09 37.40 -7.97
CA GLU A 211 1.19 38.40 -9.03
C GLU A 211 0.03 39.41 -8.96
N SER A 212 -1.19 38.96 -8.68
CA SER A 212 -2.36 39.85 -8.54
C SER A 212 -2.25 40.85 -7.37
N ILE A 213 -1.35 40.54 -6.42
CA ILE A 213 -1.06 41.31 -5.20
C ILE A 213 0.30 42.02 -5.31
N ASN A 214 0.94 41.97 -6.48
CA ASN A 214 2.19 42.66 -6.78
C ASN A 214 3.40 42.16 -5.96
N ILE A 215 3.34 40.91 -5.49
CA ILE A 215 4.43 40.22 -4.81
C ILE A 215 5.17 39.37 -5.83
N GLN A 216 6.46 39.63 -6.03
CA GLN A 216 7.32 38.86 -6.92
C GLN A 216 8.09 37.82 -6.11
N MET A 217 8.00 36.56 -6.51
CA MET A 217 8.71 35.44 -5.90
C MET A 217 9.33 34.55 -6.97
N ASP A 218 10.51 34.01 -6.68
CA ASP A 218 11.19 33.07 -7.56
C ASP A 218 10.46 31.71 -7.58
N GLU A 219 10.35 31.11 -8.77
CA GLU A 219 9.67 29.83 -8.97
C GLU A 219 10.27 28.71 -8.12
N ASN A 220 11.60 28.69 -7.91
CA ASN A 220 12.25 27.66 -7.09
C ASN A 220 11.83 27.80 -5.63
N THR A 221 11.73 29.04 -5.13
CA THR A 221 11.28 29.30 -3.76
C THR A 221 9.82 28.88 -3.57
N LEU A 222 8.97 29.12 -4.57
CA LEU A 222 7.57 28.70 -4.51
C LEU A 222 7.43 27.18 -4.53
N HIS A 223 8.26 26.50 -5.34
CA HIS A 223 8.28 25.05 -5.40
C HIS A 223 8.72 24.42 -4.07
N GLU A 224 9.74 24.99 -3.42
CA GLU A 224 10.16 24.57 -2.08
C GLU A 224 9.03 24.72 -1.05
N ILE A 225 8.29 25.83 -1.10
CA ILE A 225 7.21 26.11 -0.15
C ILE A 225 6.03 25.14 -0.33
N LEU A 226 5.70 24.77 -1.56
CA LEU A 226 4.64 23.79 -1.81
C LEU A 226 5.07 22.37 -1.45
N ASN A 227 6.33 22.01 -1.72
CA ASN A 227 6.90 20.72 -1.35
C ASN A 227 7.01 20.51 0.18
N GLU A 228 6.96 21.58 1.00
CA GLU A 228 6.85 21.46 2.46
C GLU A 228 5.48 20.96 2.94
N VAL A 229 4.44 21.13 2.11
CA VAL A 229 3.03 20.89 2.47
C VAL A 229 2.46 19.70 1.71
N ASP A 230 2.96 19.45 0.51
CA ASP A 230 2.67 18.26 -0.30
C ASP A 230 3.26 17.01 0.35
N LEU A 231 2.41 16.23 1.03
CA LEU A 231 2.81 15.04 1.77
C LEU A 231 2.94 13.82 0.85
N ASN A 232 2.14 13.79 -0.21
CA ASN A 232 2.11 12.67 -1.16
C ASN A 232 3.11 12.85 -2.33
N LYS A 233 3.78 14.00 -2.42
CA LYS A 233 4.79 14.40 -3.41
C LYS A 233 4.29 14.32 -4.86
N ASN A 234 3.01 14.63 -5.08
CA ASN A 234 2.42 14.64 -6.42
C ASN A 234 2.60 16.00 -7.14
N GLY A 235 3.20 16.99 -6.48
CA GLY A 235 3.42 18.34 -7.00
C GLY A 235 2.20 19.25 -6.90
N GLN A 236 1.17 18.84 -6.15
CA GLN A 236 -0.11 19.52 -5.99
C GLN A 236 -0.52 19.48 -4.51
N VAL A 237 -1.16 20.54 -4.01
CA VAL A 237 -1.67 20.55 -2.63
C VAL A 237 -3.17 20.31 -2.65
N GLU A 238 -3.59 19.16 -2.12
CA GLU A 238 -4.99 18.77 -2.02
C GLU A 238 -5.69 19.48 -0.84
N LEU A 239 -7.03 19.54 -0.87
CA LEU A 239 -7.81 20.20 0.19
C LEU A 239 -7.53 19.61 1.58
N ASP A 240 -7.33 18.30 1.66
CA ASP A 240 -7.07 17.63 2.93
C ASP A 240 -5.70 18.00 3.49
N GLU A 241 -4.65 18.04 2.67
CA GLU A 241 -3.29 18.50 3.04
C GLU A 241 -3.32 19.96 3.50
N PHE A 242 -4.10 20.80 2.81
CA PHE A 242 -4.31 22.19 3.19
C PHE A 242 -4.98 22.34 4.56
N LEU A 243 -6.02 21.54 4.84
CA LEU A 243 -6.71 21.56 6.14
C LEU A 243 -5.82 21.04 7.27
N GLN A 244 -4.96 20.06 7.01
CA GLN A 244 -3.98 19.56 7.97
C GLN A 244 -2.97 20.65 8.33
N LEU A 245 -2.45 21.39 7.35
CA LEU A 245 -1.57 22.53 7.59
C LEU A 245 -2.25 23.57 8.48
N MET A 246 -3.48 23.95 8.17
CA MET A 246 -4.23 24.95 8.94
C MET A 246 -4.55 24.46 10.37
N SER A 247 -4.86 23.17 10.53
CA SER A 247 -5.06 22.55 11.85
C SER A 247 -3.77 22.53 12.69
N ALA A 248 -2.63 22.23 12.08
CA ALA A 248 -1.33 22.22 12.74
C ALA A 248 -0.91 23.61 13.24
N ILE A 249 -1.25 24.66 12.48
CA ILE A 249 -1.00 26.06 12.86
C ILE A 249 -1.92 26.48 14.01
N GLN A 250 -3.22 26.16 13.94
CA GLN A 250 -4.18 26.51 15.00
C GLN A 250 -3.85 25.82 16.33
N LYS A 251 -3.31 24.60 16.29
CA LYS A 251 -2.84 23.85 17.47
C LYS A 251 -1.45 24.29 17.96
N GLY A 252 -0.80 25.26 17.30
CA GLY A 252 0.53 25.76 17.66
C GLY A 252 1.66 24.75 17.47
N ARG A 253 1.42 23.66 16.73
CA ARG A 253 2.45 22.64 16.40
C ARG A 253 3.40 23.12 15.32
N VAL A 254 2.90 24.00 14.44
CA VAL A 254 3.67 24.61 13.35
C VAL A 254 3.55 26.12 13.47
N SER A 255 4.59 26.75 14.03
CA SER A 255 4.72 28.20 14.10
C SER A 255 5.72 28.65 13.02
N GLY A 256 5.26 28.81 11.78
CA GLY A 256 6.13 29.36 10.71
C GLY A 256 6.06 28.72 9.32
N SER A 257 4.98 28.02 8.95
CA SER A 257 4.84 27.56 7.56
C SER A 257 4.87 28.76 6.60
N ARG A 258 5.82 28.72 5.65
CA ARG A 258 6.00 29.76 4.63
C ARG A 258 4.73 29.92 3.78
N LEU A 259 4.08 28.80 3.43
CA LEU A 259 2.84 28.79 2.68
C LEU A 259 1.73 29.53 3.44
N ALA A 260 1.55 29.25 4.74
CA ALA A 260 0.50 29.89 5.51
C ALA A 260 0.67 31.41 5.69
N ILE A 261 1.93 31.87 5.78
CA ILE A 261 2.25 33.30 5.81
C ILE A 261 1.86 33.94 4.49
N LEU A 262 2.28 33.36 3.35
CA LEU A 262 1.93 33.85 2.02
C LEU A 262 0.41 33.92 1.82
N LEU A 263 -0.29 32.86 2.20
CA LEU A 263 -1.74 32.82 2.12
C LEU A 263 -2.38 33.94 2.95
N LYS A 264 -1.80 34.32 4.10
CA LYS A 264 -2.38 35.32 5.00
C LYS A 264 -2.16 36.72 4.46
N THR A 265 -0.93 36.98 3.99
CA THR A 265 -0.59 38.23 3.30
C THR A 265 -1.43 38.41 2.03
N ALA A 266 -1.71 37.33 1.31
CA ALA A 266 -2.58 37.40 0.14
C ALA A 266 -4.03 37.76 0.51
N GLU A 267 -4.58 37.15 1.57
CA GLU A 267 -5.92 37.47 2.06
C GLU A 267 -6.08 38.92 2.52
N GLU A 268 -5.15 39.43 3.33
CA GLU A 268 -5.19 40.80 3.85
C GLU A 268 -5.20 41.84 2.72
N ASN A 269 -4.44 41.59 1.64
CA ASN A 269 -4.39 42.48 0.48
C ASN A 269 -5.59 42.34 -0.46
N LEU A 270 -6.19 41.15 -0.55
CA LEU A 270 -7.44 40.93 -1.30
C LEU A 270 -8.65 41.58 -0.60
N GLU A 271 -8.66 41.60 0.73
CA GLU A 271 -9.74 42.22 1.54
C GLU A 271 -9.56 43.74 1.72
N GLY A 272 -8.35 44.28 1.53
CA GLY A 272 -8.03 45.71 1.63
C GLY A 272 -8.45 46.58 0.44
N ARG A 273 -8.94 46.00 -0.67
CA ARG A 273 -9.45 46.78 -1.82
C ARG A 273 -10.93 47.12 -1.68
N VAL A 274 -11.28 47.92 -0.69
CA VAL A 274 -12.55 48.68 -0.74
C VAL A 274 -12.25 50.00 -1.44
N PRO A 275 -12.88 50.32 -2.59
CA PRO A 275 -12.76 51.64 -3.19
C PRO A 275 -13.29 52.68 -2.19
N ILE A 276 -12.42 53.55 -1.69
CA ILE A 276 -12.85 54.69 -0.88
C ILE A 276 -13.67 55.59 -1.81
N PRO A 277 -14.97 55.83 -1.55
CA PRO A 277 -15.76 56.70 -2.41
C PRO A 277 -15.21 58.13 -2.31
N VAL A 278 -14.92 58.75 -3.45
CA VAL A 278 -14.45 60.15 -3.54
C VAL A 278 -15.58 61.19 -3.39
N ASP A 279 -16.73 60.78 -2.85
CA ASP A 279 -17.84 61.69 -2.54
C ASP A 279 -17.80 62.09 -1.07
N ARG A 280 -16.98 63.12 -0.80
CA ARG A 280 -17.20 64.21 0.18
C ARG A 280 -15.93 65.03 0.32
N SER A 281 -15.65 65.80 -0.72
CA SER A 281 -14.80 66.99 -0.58
C SER A 281 -15.51 68.17 -1.23
N CYS A 282 -16.74 68.46 -0.77
CA CYS A 282 -17.34 69.77 -1.00
C CYS A 282 -16.61 70.77 -0.11
N GLY A 283 -15.94 71.71 -0.76
CA GLY A 283 -15.26 72.83 -0.14
C GLY A 283 -16.18 73.67 0.73
N GLY A 284 -15.55 74.40 1.64
CA GLY A 284 -16.20 75.25 2.63
C GLY A 284 -17.13 76.31 2.03
N LEU A 285 -18.08 76.71 2.88
CA LEU A 285 -18.78 77.99 2.81
C LEU A 285 -17.83 79.12 3.24
#